data_AF-I1N441-F1
#
_entry.id   AF-I1N441-F1
#
_cell.length_a   1.000
_cell.length_b   1.000
_cell.length_c   1.000
_cell.angle_alpha   90.00
_cell.angle_beta   90.00
_cell.angle_gamma   90.00
#
_symmetry.space_group_name_H-M   'P 1'
#
loop_
_entity.id
_entity.type
_entity.pdbx_description
1 polymer ?
#
loop_
_entity_poly.entity_id
_entity_poly.type
_entity_poly.pdbx_seq_one_letter_code
_entity_poly.pdbx_strand_id
1 'polypeptide(L)'
;MSPIQLGRGKNWLRYFQYEEERDTPSDTRNILLIIFTLVAAVTFQAGVNPPGGVWQETNGEHIAGRAIYASDKQAYYVFLIFNTLAFSNSILVILSLTHKFPFHFEICVATISMAVTYGSSIFAVSPDDSVRFRYILITAAGPFVFRFLVLIFNLLLRKHVQSQNLLPESDSVRG
;
A
#
# COMPACT_ATOMS: atom_id res chain seq x y z
N MET A 1 52.73 15.35 -13.38
CA MET A 1 51.53 14.50 -13.45
C MET A 1 50.80 14.65 -12.12
N SER A 2 49.79 15.53 -12.04
CA SER A 2 49.01 15.67 -10.82
C SER A 2 48.07 14.46 -10.67
N PRO A 3 47.91 13.88 -9.47
CA PRO A 3 47.01 12.76 -9.28
C PRO A 3 45.57 13.21 -9.48
N ILE A 4 44.79 12.44 -10.22
CA ILE A 4 43.34 12.60 -10.35
C ILE A 4 42.76 12.57 -8.95
N GLN A 5 42.35 13.73 -8.44
CA GLN A 5 41.52 13.84 -7.26
C GLN A 5 40.17 13.22 -7.65
N LEU A 6 40.02 11.92 -7.38
CA LEU A 6 38.76 11.21 -7.52
C LEU A 6 37.78 11.94 -6.59
N GLY A 7 37.06 12.90 -7.18
CA GLY A 7 36.23 13.82 -6.44
C GLY A 7 35.32 13.02 -5.54
N ARG A 8 35.47 13.22 -4.23
CA ARG A 8 34.60 12.72 -3.17
C ARG A 8 33.17 12.83 -3.71
N GLY A 9 32.59 11.70 -4.12
CA GLY A 9 31.36 11.67 -4.90
C GLY A 9 30.33 12.53 -4.18
N LYS A 10 29.89 13.60 -4.84
CA LYS A 10 28.82 14.44 -4.29
C LYS A 10 27.65 13.49 -4.02
N ASN A 11 27.28 13.35 -2.75
CA ASN A 11 26.14 12.54 -2.32
C ASN A 11 24.86 13.23 -2.79
N TRP A 12 24.56 13.12 -4.09
CA TRP A 12 23.43 13.73 -4.76
C TRP A 12 22.09 13.36 -4.10
N LEU A 13 22.02 12.21 -3.43
CA LEU A 13 20.87 11.82 -2.61
C LEU A 13 20.52 12.85 -1.54
N ARG A 14 21.51 13.53 -0.92
CA ARG A 14 21.26 14.59 0.07
C ARG A 14 20.50 15.77 -0.49
N TYR A 15 20.64 16.04 -1.78
CA TYR A 15 19.94 17.14 -2.44
C TYR A 15 18.43 16.88 -2.54
N PHE A 16 18.02 15.62 -2.66
CA PHE A 16 16.61 15.20 -2.76
C PHE A 16 16.05 14.70 -1.42
N GLN A 17 16.79 14.83 -0.32
CA GLN A 17 16.30 14.44 0.99
C GLN A 17 15.19 15.39 1.44
N TYR A 18 14.17 14.80 2.06
CA TYR A 18 13.16 15.55 2.80
C TYR A 18 13.82 16.32 3.93
N GLU A 19 13.53 17.61 4.03
CA GLU A 19 13.98 18.51 5.09
C GLU A 19 12.76 19.17 5.73
N GLU A 20 12.46 18.84 7.00
CA GLU A 20 11.26 19.32 7.71
C GLU A 20 11.18 20.86 7.78
N GLU A 21 12.32 21.55 7.82
CA GLU A 21 12.37 23.03 7.83
C GLU A 21 12.07 23.66 6.46
N ARG A 22 12.33 22.93 5.36
CA ARG A 22 12.20 23.43 3.98
C ARG A 22 10.90 22.99 3.34
N ASP A 23 10.54 21.72 3.53
CA ASP A 23 9.48 21.03 2.80
C ASP A 23 8.19 21.04 3.64
N THR A 24 7.21 21.83 3.21
CA THR A 24 5.97 21.97 3.99
C THR A 24 5.17 20.66 4.02
N PRO A 25 4.40 20.38 5.09
CA PRO A 25 3.54 19.19 5.14
C PRO A 25 2.54 19.11 3.98
N SER A 26 2.13 20.25 3.42
CA SER A 26 1.25 20.29 2.25
C SER A 26 1.96 19.84 0.99
N ASP A 27 3.21 20.28 0.77
CA ASP A 27 4.01 19.88 -0.39
C ASP A 27 4.34 18.39 -0.35
N THR A 28 4.76 17.89 0.82
CA THR A 28 4.98 16.46 1.04
C THR A 28 3.71 15.66 0.76
N ARG A 29 2.55 16.09 1.29
CA ARG A 29 1.26 15.43 1.04
C ARG A 29 0.94 15.38 -0.45
N ASN A 30 1.14 16.47 -1.18
CA ASN A 30 0.86 16.54 -2.61
C ASN A 30 1.75 15.58 -3.41
N ILE A 31 3.06 15.56 -3.13
CA ILE A 31 4.01 14.65 -3.77
C ILE A 31 3.64 13.19 -3.48
N LEU A 32 3.33 12.85 -2.23
CA LEU A 32 2.94 11.50 -1.85
C LEU A 32 1.64 11.07 -2.53
N LEU A 33 0.63 11.95 -2.62
CA LEU A 33 -0.61 11.66 -3.35
C LEU A 33 -0.34 11.36 -4.82
N ILE A 34 0.55 12.11 -5.48
CA ILE A 34 0.95 11.84 -6.87
C ILE A 34 1.59 10.45 -6.97
N ILE A 35 2.58 10.16 -6.12
CA ILE A 35 3.31 8.87 -6.14
C ILE A 35 2.33 7.71 -5.93
N PHE A 36 1.50 7.74 -4.90
CA PHE A 36 0.61 6.63 -4.58
C PHE A 36 -0.56 6.50 -5.57
N THR A 37 -1.01 7.59 -6.17
CA THR A 37 -1.99 7.52 -7.27
C THR A 37 -1.39 6.82 -8.49
N LEU A 38 -0.15 7.12 -8.84
CA LEU A 38 0.57 6.44 -9.92
C LEU A 38 0.78 4.96 -9.62
N VAL A 39 1.21 4.61 -8.39
CA VAL A 39 1.37 3.20 -7.99
C VAL A 39 0.03 2.46 -8.03
N ALA A 40 -1.06 3.05 -7.54
CA ALA A 40 -2.40 2.47 -7.64
C ALA A 40 -2.83 2.25 -9.10
N ALA A 41 -2.57 3.21 -9.98
CA ALA A 41 -2.88 3.09 -11.40
C ALA A 41 -2.08 1.98 -12.08
N VAL A 42 -0.76 1.93 -11.89
CA VAL A 42 0.12 0.91 -12.48
C VAL A 42 -0.25 -0.50 -11.99
N THR A 43 -0.51 -0.65 -10.69
CA THR A 43 -0.90 -1.93 -10.12
C THR A 43 -2.27 -2.38 -10.61
N PHE A 44 -3.26 -1.48 -10.64
CA PHE A 44 -4.57 -1.77 -11.21
C PHE A 44 -4.46 -2.26 -12.66
N GLN A 45 -3.71 -1.54 -13.50
CA GLN A 45 -3.50 -1.92 -14.89
C GLN A 45 -2.87 -3.30 -15.04
N ALA A 46 -1.85 -3.61 -14.25
CA ALA A 46 -1.18 -4.90 -14.29
C ALA A 46 -2.02 -6.05 -13.70
N GLY A 47 -2.99 -5.75 -12.82
CA GLY A 47 -3.95 -6.71 -12.28
C GLY A 47 -5.06 -7.06 -13.28
N VAL A 48 -5.63 -6.04 -13.96
CA VAL A 48 -6.70 -6.27 -14.94
C VAL A 48 -6.19 -6.77 -16.30
N ASN A 49 -4.93 -6.45 -16.64
CA ASN A 49 -4.24 -6.92 -17.83
C ASN A 49 -3.01 -7.73 -17.39
N PRO A 50 -3.17 -9.03 -17.06
CA PRO A 50 -2.06 -9.84 -16.57
C PRO A 50 -0.90 -9.86 -17.59
N PRO A 51 0.37 -9.93 -17.13
CA PRO A 51 1.51 -10.12 -18.01
C PRO A 51 1.32 -11.32 -18.94
N GLY A 52 1.70 -11.20 -20.20
CA GLY A 52 1.46 -12.23 -21.21
C GLY A 52 0.00 -12.31 -21.70
N GLY A 53 -0.93 -11.55 -21.13
CA GLY A 53 -2.32 -11.50 -21.55
C GLY A 53 -3.16 -12.67 -21.04
N VAL A 54 -4.32 -12.86 -21.67
CA VAL A 54 -5.29 -13.90 -21.35
C VAL A 54 -5.50 -14.84 -22.53
N TRP A 55 -5.86 -16.08 -22.25
CA TRP A 55 -6.26 -17.05 -23.29
C TRP A 55 -7.48 -16.53 -24.06
N GLN A 56 -7.44 -16.61 -25.39
CA GLN A 56 -8.51 -16.11 -26.26
C GLN A 56 -9.62 -17.15 -26.48
N GLU A 57 -9.27 -18.43 -26.42
CA GLU A 57 -10.17 -19.55 -26.65
C GLU A 57 -10.00 -20.58 -25.53
N THR A 58 -11.08 -21.29 -25.22
CA THR A 58 -11.04 -22.43 -24.30
C THR A 58 -10.57 -23.66 -25.07
N ASN A 59 -9.40 -24.19 -24.73
CA ASN A 59 -8.86 -25.42 -25.31
C ASN A 59 -8.16 -26.22 -24.23
N GLY A 60 -8.37 -27.55 -24.21
CA GLY A 60 -7.67 -28.45 -23.30
C GLY A 60 -7.77 -28.00 -21.83
N GLU A 61 -6.63 -27.64 -21.24
CA GLU A 61 -6.53 -27.17 -19.85
C GLU A 61 -6.69 -25.65 -19.69
N HIS A 62 -6.83 -24.90 -20.78
CA HIS A 62 -6.90 -23.44 -20.80
C HIS A 62 -8.34 -22.96 -20.97
N ILE A 63 -8.71 -21.95 -20.17
CA ILE A 63 -10.04 -21.32 -20.19
C ILE A 63 -9.88 -19.89 -20.70
N ALA A 64 -10.71 -19.50 -21.68
CA ALA A 64 -10.71 -18.15 -22.20
C ALA A 64 -10.88 -17.10 -21.08
N GLY A 65 -10.13 -16.01 -21.16
CA GLY A 65 -10.11 -14.94 -20.14
C GLY A 65 -9.19 -15.20 -18.95
N ARG A 66 -8.70 -16.43 -18.74
CA ARG A 66 -7.68 -16.69 -17.70
C ARG A 66 -6.29 -16.25 -18.15
N ALA A 67 -5.49 -15.80 -17.20
CA ALA A 67 -4.14 -15.31 -17.44
C ALA A 67 -3.24 -16.42 -18.02
N ILE A 68 -2.57 -16.14 -19.13
CA ILE A 68 -1.56 -17.05 -19.71
C ILE A 68 -0.42 -17.26 -18.71
N TYR A 69 -0.04 -16.20 -17.98
CA TYR A 69 0.99 -16.25 -16.95
C TYR A 69 0.69 -17.23 -15.82
N ALA A 70 -0.59 -17.56 -15.58
CA ALA A 70 -0.96 -18.56 -14.57
C ALA A 70 -0.53 -19.99 -14.93
N SER A 71 -0.03 -20.23 -16.14
CA SER A 71 0.66 -21.47 -16.52
C SER A 71 1.94 -21.68 -15.70
N ASP A 72 2.69 -20.61 -15.40
CA ASP A 72 3.71 -20.61 -14.33
C ASP A 72 3.06 -20.18 -13.02
N LYS A 73 2.49 -21.18 -12.37
CA LYS A 73 1.79 -21.07 -11.10
C LYS A 73 2.61 -20.40 -10.00
N GLN A 74 3.94 -20.53 -9.96
CA GLN A 74 4.71 -19.95 -8.85
C GLN A 74 4.98 -18.47 -9.13
N ALA A 75 5.47 -18.17 -10.34
CA ALA A 75 5.79 -16.80 -10.73
C ALA A 75 4.54 -15.90 -10.74
N TYR A 76 3.42 -16.42 -11.23
CA TYR A 76 2.14 -15.69 -11.27
C TYR A 76 1.67 -15.23 -9.90
N TYR A 77 1.69 -16.10 -8.89
CA TYR A 77 1.20 -15.75 -7.56
C TYR A 77 2.18 -14.86 -6.78
N VAL A 78 3.49 -14.99 -7.02
CA VAL A 78 4.47 -14.01 -6.52
C VAL A 78 4.15 -12.62 -7.07
N PHE A 79 3.95 -12.50 -8.39
CA PHE A 79 3.54 -11.26 -9.03
C PHE A 79 2.25 -10.69 -8.42
N LEU A 80 1.19 -11.50 -8.31
CA LEU A 80 -0.09 -11.05 -7.77
C LEU A 80 0.00 -10.57 -6.32
N ILE A 81 0.76 -11.27 -5.47
CA ILE A 81 0.97 -10.88 -4.07
C ILE A 81 1.60 -9.50 -4.00
N PHE A 82 2.73 -9.28 -4.68
CA PHE A 82 3.42 -7.98 -4.62
C PHE A 82 2.61 -6.85 -5.29
N ASN A 83 1.89 -7.14 -6.37
CA ASN A 83 1.02 -6.17 -7.02
C ASN A 83 -0.15 -5.75 -6.12
N THR A 84 -0.82 -6.73 -5.50
CA THR A 84 -1.91 -6.50 -4.54
C THR A 84 -1.44 -5.75 -3.31
N LEU A 85 -0.25 -6.07 -2.79
CA LEU A 85 0.34 -5.36 -1.66
C LEU A 85 0.63 -3.89 -1.99
N ALA A 86 1.16 -3.61 -3.18
CA ALA A 86 1.42 -2.25 -3.64
C ALA A 86 0.11 -1.47 -3.85
N PHE A 87 -0.92 -2.10 -4.43
CA PHE A 87 -2.24 -1.49 -4.62
C PHE A 87 -2.93 -1.16 -3.29
N SER A 88 -2.99 -2.12 -2.37
CA SER A 88 -3.59 -1.95 -1.03
C SER A 88 -2.86 -0.89 -0.19
N ASN A 89 -1.53 -0.88 -0.21
CA ASN A 89 -0.75 0.15 0.48
C ASN A 89 -0.98 1.54 -0.12
N SER A 90 -1.15 1.63 -1.45
CA SER A 90 -1.46 2.90 -2.12
C SER A 90 -2.82 3.45 -1.72
N ILE A 91 -3.87 2.62 -1.69
CA ILE A 91 -5.19 3.02 -1.19
C ILE A 91 -5.10 3.49 0.26
N LEU A 92 -4.40 2.75 1.13
CA LEU A 92 -4.25 3.11 2.54
C LEU A 92 -3.62 4.49 2.70
N VAL A 93 -2.58 4.79 1.95
CA VAL A 93 -1.90 6.10 2.02
C VAL A 93 -2.78 7.21 1.44
N ILE A 94 -3.44 6.98 0.30
CA ILE A 94 -4.37 7.95 -0.30
C ILE A 94 -5.47 8.32 0.69
N LEU A 95 -6.11 7.33 1.32
CA LEU A 95 -7.15 7.56 2.32
C LEU A 95 -6.61 8.30 3.56
N SER A 96 -5.41 7.94 4.02
CA SER A 96 -4.77 8.60 5.17
C SER A 96 -4.45 10.07 4.90
N LEU A 97 -3.94 10.38 3.69
CA LEU A 97 -3.56 11.74 3.32
C LEU A 97 -4.77 12.63 2.98
N THR A 98 -5.90 12.04 2.57
CA THR A 98 -7.12 12.76 2.18
C THR A 98 -8.16 12.90 3.29
N HIS A 99 -7.92 12.36 4.50
CA HIS A 99 -8.90 12.28 5.59
C HIS A 99 -9.62 13.60 5.95
N LYS A 100 -8.96 14.75 5.75
CA LYS A 100 -9.51 16.08 6.05
C LYS A 100 -9.84 16.91 4.81
N PHE A 101 -9.91 16.30 3.63
CA PHE A 101 -10.25 16.99 2.39
C PHE A 101 -11.77 17.16 2.28
N PRO A 102 -12.25 18.25 1.63
CA PRO A 102 -13.69 18.47 1.44
C PRO A 102 -14.38 17.34 0.64
N PHE A 103 -13.64 16.58 -0.17
CA PHE A 103 -14.16 15.47 -0.99
C PHE A 103 -13.71 14.09 -0.48
N HIS A 104 -13.39 13.96 0.81
CA HIS A 104 -12.89 12.70 1.36
C HIS A 104 -13.89 11.55 1.19
N PHE A 105 -15.20 11.83 1.33
CA PHE A 105 -16.24 10.81 1.17
C PHE A 105 -16.27 10.24 -0.25
N GLU A 106 -16.20 11.10 -1.26
CA GLU A 106 -16.16 10.73 -2.67
C GLU A 106 -14.89 9.94 -2.99
N ILE A 107 -13.75 10.35 -2.44
CA ILE A 107 -12.48 9.62 -2.56
C ILE A 107 -12.60 8.23 -1.92
N CYS A 108 -13.22 8.10 -0.75
CA CYS A 108 -13.49 6.80 -0.12
C CYS A 108 -14.35 5.91 -1.01
N VAL A 109 -15.47 6.43 -1.53
CA VAL A 109 -16.36 5.66 -2.42
C VAL A 109 -15.63 5.22 -3.69
N ALA A 110 -14.86 6.12 -4.31
CA ALA A 110 -14.10 5.82 -5.52
C ALA A 110 -13.01 4.77 -5.27
N THR A 111 -12.22 4.91 -4.21
CA THR A 111 -11.14 3.95 -3.88
C THR A 111 -11.68 2.59 -3.45
N ILE A 112 -12.79 2.54 -2.70
CA ILE A 112 -13.48 1.28 -2.37
C ILE A 112 -14.00 0.62 -3.64
N SER A 113 -14.64 1.39 -4.53
CA SER A 113 -15.13 0.87 -5.81
C SER A 113 -13.98 0.32 -6.67
N MET A 114 -12.85 1.03 -6.74
CA MET A 114 -11.64 0.55 -7.41
C MET A 114 -11.09 -0.73 -6.79
N ALA A 115 -11.14 -0.87 -5.46
CA ALA A 115 -10.67 -2.09 -4.80
C ALA A 115 -11.56 -3.30 -5.12
N VAL A 116 -12.88 -3.09 -5.18
CA VAL A 116 -13.85 -4.12 -5.56
C VAL A 116 -13.64 -4.54 -7.02
N THR A 117 -13.50 -3.59 -7.94
CA THR A 117 -13.28 -3.91 -9.36
C THR A 117 -11.93 -4.59 -9.57
N TYR A 118 -10.87 -4.15 -8.88
CA TYR A 118 -9.58 -4.82 -8.89
C TYR A 118 -9.71 -6.28 -8.43
N GLY A 119 -10.33 -6.52 -7.27
CA GLY A 119 -10.56 -7.86 -6.75
C GLY A 119 -11.38 -8.75 -7.70
N SER A 120 -12.42 -8.19 -8.31
CA SER A 120 -13.23 -8.87 -9.33
C SER A 120 -12.41 -9.23 -10.57
N SER A 121 -11.52 -8.35 -11.03
CA SER A 121 -10.64 -8.64 -12.16
C SER A 121 -9.65 -9.74 -11.83
N ILE A 122 -9.00 -9.70 -10.64
CA ILE A 122 -8.11 -10.77 -10.20
C ILE A 122 -8.85 -12.11 -10.13
N PHE A 123 -10.06 -12.14 -9.59
CA PHE A 123 -10.89 -13.35 -9.54
C PHE A 123 -11.23 -13.87 -10.95
N ALA A 124 -11.56 -12.99 -11.88
CA ALA A 124 -11.90 -13.38 -13.26
C ALA A 124 -10.71 -13.96 -14.04
N VAL A 125 -9.52 -13.36 -13.90
CA VAL A 125 -8.34 -13.78 -14.67
C VAL A 125 -7.55 -14.91 -14.01
N SER A 126 -7.69 -15.11 -12.69
CA SER A 126 -6.96 -16.15 -11.96
C SER A 126 -7.66 -17.51 -12.09
N PRO A 127 -6.92 -18.61 -12.26
CA PRO A 127 -7.49 -19.94 -12.13
C PRO A 127 -8.01 -20.20 -10.71
N ASP A 128 -9.14 -20.91 -10.60
CA ASP A 128 -9.75 -21.28 -9.32
C ASP A 128 -8.82 -22.20 -8.52
N ASP A 129 -8.04 -21.60 -7.63
CA ASP A 129 -7.25 -22.29 -6.60
C ASP A 129 -7.49 -21.59 -5.27
N SER A 130 -8.44 -22.12 -4.49
CA SER A 130 -8.95 -21.48 -3.27
C SER A 130 -7.85 -21.19 -2.24
N VAL A 131 -6.83 -22.06 -2.11
CA VAL A 131 -5.76 -21.83 -1.13
C VAL A 131 -4.88 -20.66 -1.50
N ARG A 132 -4.70 -20.41 -2.80
CA ARG A 132 -3.87 -19.30 -3.27
C ARG A 132 -4.64 -17.99 -3.36
N PHE A 133 -5.92 -18.06 -3.70
CA PHE A 133 -6.82 -16.91 -3.59
C PHE A 133 -6.85 -16.37 -2.16
N ARG A 134 -6.84 -17.26 -1.16
CA ARG A 134 -6.72 -16.87 0.26
C ARG A 134 -5.44 -16.08 0.56
N TYR A 135 -4.29 -16.44 -0.02
CA TYR A 135 -3.06 -15.66 0.17
C TYR A 135 -3.16 -14.25 -0.40
N ILE A 136 -3.84 -14.09 -1.53
CA ILE A 136 -4.09 -12.76 -2.12
C ILE A 136 -4.99 -11.94 -1.21
N LEU A 137 -6.07 -12.53 -0.66
CA LEU A 137 -6.96 -11.85 0.29
C LEU A 137 -6.23 -11.41 1.58
N ILE A 138 -5.39 -12.28 2.14
CA ILE A 138 -4.56 -11.96 3.33
C ILE A 138 -3.61 -10.80 2.99
N THR A 139 -2.99 -10.83 1.81
CA THR A 139 -2.09 -9.78 1.35
C THR A 139 -2.81 -8.44 1.18
N ALA A 140 -4.01 -8.46 0.59
CA ALA A 140 -4.85 -7.27 0.42
C ALA A 140 -5.26 -6.65 1.77
N ALA A 141 -5.57 -7.47 2.78
CA ALA A 141 -5.94 -7.01 4.12
C ALA A 141 -4.72 -6.58 4.96
N GLY A 142 -3.52 -7.08 4.66
CA GLY A 142 -2.30 -6.93 5.45
C GLY A 142 -2.00 -5.48 5.88
N PRO A 143 -1.89 -4.52 4.93
CA PRO A 143 -1.62 -3.12 5.28
C PRO A 143 -2.67 -2.49 6.20
N PHE A 144 -3.95 -2.82 6.00
CA PHE A 144 -5.05 -2.30 6.82
C PHE A 144 -5.02 -2.88 8.24
N VAL A 145 -4.80 -4.19 8.36
CA VAL A 145 -4.65 -4.85 9.67
C VAL A 145 -3.44 -4.29 10.40
N PHE A 146 -2.29 -4.18 9.72
CA PHE A 146 -1.08 -3.59 10.30
C PHE A 146 -1.33 -2.16 10.78
N ARG A 147 -1.98 -1.32 9.96
CA ARG A 147 -2.34 0.05 10.35
C ARG A 147 -3.25 0.07 11.57
N PHE A 148 -4.27 -0.78 11.60
CA PHE A 148 -5.20 -0.88 12.72
C PHE A 148 -4.48 -1.30 14.00
N LEU A 149 -3.57 -2.27 13.95
CA LEU A 149 -2.75 -2.69 15.09
C LEU A 149 -1.88 -1.55 15.64
N VAL A 150 -1.22 -0.79 14.75
CA VAL A 150 -0.43 0.39 15.15
C VAL A 150 -1.31 1.45 15.83
N LEU A 151 -2.53 1.68 15.33
CA LEU A 151 -3.47 2.61 15.95
C LEU A 151 -3.89 2.15 17.35
N ILE A 152 -4.27 0.88 17.51
CA ILE A 152 -4.63 0.31 18.82
C ILE A 152 -3.46 0.40 19.79
N PHE A 153 -2.25 0.02 19.36
CA PHE A 153 -1.05 0.12 20.19
C PHE A 153 -0.80 1.56 20.66
N ASN A 154 -0.89 2.55 19.76
CA ASN A 154 -0.74 3.96 20.11
C ASN A 154 -1.82 4.46 21.08
N LEU A 155 -3.06 3.98 20.94
CA LEU A 155 -4.14 4.31 21.88
C LEU A 155 -3.90 3.72 23.27
N LEU A 156 -3.42 2.47 23.34
CA LEU A 156 -3.06 1.82 24.60
C LEU A 156 -1.90 2.55 25.30
N LEU A 157 -0.86 2.92 24.55
CA LEU A 157 0.25 3.71 25.07
C LEU A 157 -0.21 5.06 25.60
N ARG A 158 -1.04 5.80 24.86
CA ARG A 158 -1.60 7.09 25.30
C ARG A 158 -2.41 6.93 26.59
N LYS A 159 -3.26 5.91 26.67
CA LYS A 159 -4.06 5.62 27.87
C LYS A 159 -3.19 5.30 29.08
N HIS A 160 -2.11 4.52 28.88
CA HIS A 160 -1.17 4.20 29.96
C HIS A 160 -0.45 5.46 30.49
N VAL A 161 0.04 6.31 29.59
CA VAL A 161 0.69 7.59 29.96
C VAL A 161 -0.27 8.51 30.71
N GLN A 162 -1.54 8.62 30.26
CA GLN A 162 -2.52 9.44 30.98
C GLN A 162 -2.86 8.88 32.36
N SER A 163 -2.95 7.56 32.53
CA SER A 163 -3.19 6.95 33.84
C SER A 163 -2.05 7.23 34.83
N GLN A 164 -0.81 7.27 34.36
CA GLN A 164 0.36 7.60 35.19
C GLN A 164 0.36 9.08 35.59
N ASN A 165 -0.06 9.98 34.70
CA ASN A 165 -0.11 11.42 34.98
C ASN A 165 -1.24 11.83 35.96
N LEU A 166 -2.28 11.00 36.14
CA LEU A 166 -3.41 11.29 37.02
C LEU A 166 -3.23 10.78 38.47
N LEU A 167 -2.29 9.86 38.72
CA LEU A 167 -2.03 9.30 40.05
C LEU A 167 -1.05 10.07 40.98
N PRO A 168 -0.25 11.08 40.57
CA PRO A 168 0.77 11.64 41.46
C PRO A 168 0.27 12.65 42.49
N GLU A 169 -1.03 13.01 42.52
CA GLU A 169 -1.52 14.10 43.42
C GLU A 169 -2.27 13.62 44.68
N SER A 170 -2.68 12.34 44.78
CA SER A 170 -3.41 11.87 45.97
C SER A 170 -2.52 11.45 47.14
N ASP A 171 -1.24 11.16 46.90
CA ASP A 171 -0.34 10.65 47.94
C ASP A 171 0.32 11.77 48.77
N SER A 172 0.23 13.04 48.33
CA SER A 172 0.81 14.17 49.06
C SER A 172 -0.12 14.75 50.15
N VAL A 173 -1.39 14.37 50.21
CA VAL A 173 -2.37 14.94 51.17
C VAL A 173 -2.58 14.07 52.42
N ARG A 174 -1.86 12.95 52.57
CA ARG A 174 -1.99 12.06 53.76
C ARG A 174 -0.79 11.99 54.70
N GLY A 175 0.17 12.91 54.58
CA GLY A 175 1.18 13.17 55.61
C GLY A 175 0.79 14.35 56.47
#